data_AF-A0A973LB63-F1
#
_entry.id   AF-A0A973LB63-F1
#
_cell.length_a   1.000
_cell.length_b   1.000
_cell.length_c   1.000
_cell.angle_alpha   90.00
_cell.angle_beta   90.00
_cell.angle_gamma   90.00
#
_symmetry.space_group_name_H-M   'P 1'
#
loop_
_entity.id
_entity.type
_entity.pdbx_description
1 polymer ?
#
loop_
_entity_poly.entity_id
_entity_poly.type
_entity_poly.pdbx_seq_one_letter_code
_entity_poly.pdbx_strand_id
1 'polypeptide(L)'
;MNPCPECGAASGACDELFSALLALDHSRTEPWGPLHGVSVSCYFLQHPGRSAASHRAREWELVHAYLDGGLAAVAWTARRARSENSHRGPGLTTPAMPAVRAVPPTVFAVTIEEVAVDGTFPAGGFADRVTAWAAATVRAWRPAA
;
A
#
# COMPACT_ATOMS: atom_id res chain seq x y z
N MET A 1 -1.45 8.43 -24.10
CA MET A 1 -1.26 8.52 -22.64
C MET A 1 0.18 8.10 -22.37
N ASN A 2 0.90 8.86 -21.55
CA ASN A 2 2.32 8.60 -21.27
C ASN A 2 2.45 7.81 -19.96
N PRO A 3 3.47 6.94 -19.84
CA PRO A 3 3.68 6.21 -18.61
C PRO A 3 3.86 7.12 -17.40
N CYS A 4 3.36 6.70 -16.23
CA CYS A 4 3.56 7.41 -14.98
C CYS A 4 5.06 7.45 -14.64
N PRO A 5 5.66 8.63 -14.39
CA PRO A 5 7.08 8.73 -14.07
C PRO A 5 7.44 8.19 -12.67
N GLU A 6 6.46 8.05 -11.78
CA GLU A 6 6.68 7.60 -10.40
C GLU A 6 6.56 6.09 -10.24
N CYS A 7 5.64 5.43 -10.94
CA CYS A 7 5.40 3.99 -10.77
C CYS A 7 5.55 3.16 -12.05
N GLY A 8 5.63 3.79 -13.22
CA GLY A 8 5.76 3.12 -14.51
C GLY A 8 4.45 2.60 -15.10
N ALA A 9 3.29 2.88 -14.49
CA ALA A 9 1.97 2.52 -15.03
C ALA A 9 1.78 3.08 -16.46
N ALA A 10 1.20 2.31 -17.38
CA ALA A 10 1.29 2.59 -18.81
C ALA A 10 0.42 3.77 -19.26
N SER A 11 -0.79 3.90 -18.70
CA SER A 11 -1.72 4.98 -19.05
C SER A 11 -1.41 6.29 -18.31
N GLY A 12 -0.79 6.19 -17.14
CA GLY A 12 -0.55 7.36 -16.28
C GLY A 12 -1.80 7.86 -15.55
N ALA A 13 -2.95 7.17 -15.67
CA ALA A 13 -4.22 7.53 -15.03
C ALA A 13 -4.27 7.21 -13.51
N CYS A 14 -3.12 7.23 -12.84
CA CYS A 14 -2.99 6.77 -11.45
C CYS A 14 -3.88 7.53 -10.47
N ASP A 15 -4.02 8.85 -10.61
CA ASP A 15 -4.86 9.67 -9.72
C ASP A 15 -6.36 9.40 -9.91
N GLU A 16 -6.80 9.18 -11.16
CA GLU A 16 -8.19 8.84 -11.47
C GLU A 16 -8.54 7.46 -10.91
N LEU A 17 -7.67 6.47 -11.14
CA LEU A 17 -7.83 5.12 -10.59
C LEU A 17 -7.80 5.12 -9.06
N PHE A 18 -6.92 5.91 -8.45
CA PHE A 18 -6.85 6.01 -7.00
C PHE A 18 -8.10 6.66 -6.41
N SER A 19 -8.63 7.69 -7.05
CA SER A 19 -9.89 8.33 -6.64
C SER A 19 -11.06 7.34 -6.72
N ALA A 20 -11.13 6.54 -7.80
CA ALA A 20 -12.14 5.49 -7.94
C ALA A 20 -12.01 4.40 -6.87
N LEU A 21 -10.78 3.98 -6.56
CA LEU A 21 -10.51 3.01 -5.48
C LEU A 21 -10.93 3.55 -4.11
N LEU A 22 -10.61 4.81 -3.79
CA LEU A 22 -11.02 5.43 -2.53
C LEU A 22 -12.55 5.49 -2.39
N ALA A 23 -13.28 5.75 -3.48
CA ALA A 23 -14.73 5.72 -3.47
C ALA A 23 -15.28 4.33 -3.09
N LEU A 24 -14.66 3.25 -3.60
CA LEU A 24 -15.00 1.87 -3.26
C LEU A 24 -14.64 1.54 -1.82
N ASP A 25 -13.46 1.93 -1.35
CA ASP A 25 -13.02 1.74 0.04
C ASP A 25 -13.99 2.41 1.03
N HIS A 26 -14.46 3.62 0.70
CA HIS A 26 -15.43 4.36 1.51
C HIS A 26 -16.81 3.68 1.60
N SER A 27 -17.16 2.76 0.68
CA SER A 27 -18.37 1.95 0.80
C SER A 27 -18.32 0.97 1.97
N ARG A 28 -17.12 0.67 2.50
CA ARG A 28 -16.87 -0.29 3.59
C ARG A 28 -17.42 -1.69 3.35
N THR A 29 -17.65 -2.05 2.09
CA THR A 29 -18.08 -3.40 1.70
C THR A 29 -16.86 -4.27 1.36
N GLU A 30 -17.00 -5.57 1.58
CA GLU A 30 -16.04 -6.56 1.07
C GLU A 30 -16.08 -6.56 -0.47
N PRO A 31 -14.93 -6.65 -1.16
CA PRO A 31 -13.58 -6.83 -0.61
C PRO A 31 -12.79 -5.53 -0.37
N TRP A 32 -13.30 -4.36 -0.79
CA TRP A 32 -12.52 -3.12 -0.85
C TRP A 32 -12.22 -2.53 0.54
N GLY A 33 -13.25 -2.30 1.34
CA GLY A 33 -13.14 -1.58 2.62
C GLY A 33 -12.07 -2.13 3.57
N PRO A 34 -12.01 -3.45 3.82
CA PRO A 34 -10.99 -4.05 4.69
C PRO A 34 -9.56 -3.90 4.17
N LEU A 35 -9.36 -3.78 2.86
CA LEU A 35 -8.05 -3.68 2.21
C LEU A 35 -7.57 -2.23 2.04
N HIS A 36 -8.41 -1.22 2.35
CA HIS A 36 -8.09 0.20 2.23
C HIS A 36 -6.68 0.57 2.70
N GLY A 37 -6.32 0.17 3.93
CA GLY A 37 -5.01 0.51 4.50
C GLY A 37 -3.82 -0.04 3.71
N VAL A 38 -3.99 -1.22 3.10
CA VAL A 38 -2.96 -1.86 2.26
C VAL A 38 -2.90 -1.20 0.89
N SER A 39 -4.05 -0.98 0.26
CA SER A 39 -4.17 -0.31 -1.04
C SER A 39 -3.56 1.10 -1.02
N VAL A 40 -3.89 1.90 0.00
CA VAL A 40 -3.35 3.25 0.19
C VAL A 40 -1.84 3.20 0.43
N SER A 41 -1.36 2.25 1.22
CA SER A 41 0.07 2.09 1.49
C SER A 41 0.85 1.72 0.22
N CYS A 42 0.32 0.80 -0.60
CA CYS A 42 0.93 0.47 -1.89
C CYS A 42 0.97 1.69 -2.82
N TYR A 43 -0.14 2.44 -2.90
CA TYR A 43 -0.20 3.64 -3.74
C TYR A 43 0.87 4.67 -3.37
N PHE A 44 0.98 5.03 -2.08
CA PHE A 44 1.96 6.04 -1.65
C PHE A 44 3.40 5.55 -1.71
N LEU A 45 3.66 4.27 -1.49
CA LEU A 45 4.99 3.68 -1.71
C LEU A 45 5.38 3.69 -3.21
N GLN A 46 4.42 3.66 -4.13
CA GLN A 46 4.68 3.79 -5.57
C GLN A 46 4.70 5.24 -6.07
N HIS A 47 4.22 6.19 -5.25
CA HIS A 47 4.09 7.60 -5.61
C HIS A 47 4.62 8.50 -4.48
N PRO A 48 5.93 8.48 -4.23
CA PRO A 48 6.54 9.19 -3.09
C PRO A 48 6.39 10.71 -3.19
N GLY A 49 6.06 11.28 -4.35
CA GLY A 49 5.73 12.71 -4.50
C GLY A 49 4.37 13.09 -3.90
N ARG A 50 3.51 12.10 -3.60
CA ARG A 50 2.15 12.30 -3.07
C ARG A 50 2.06 12.17 -1.54
N SER A 51 3.13 11.79 -0.84
CA SER A 51 3.14 11.70 0.62
C SER A 51 4.44 12.23 1.24
N ALA A 52 4.34 12.71 2.48
CA ALA A 52 5.53 13.10 3.24
C ALA A 52 6.42 11.89 3.52
N ALA A 53 7.74 12.07 3.50
CA ALA A 53 8.71 11.01 3.76
C ALA A 53 8.48 10.29 5.11
N SER A 54 7.95 11.00 6.11
CA SER A 54 7.60 10.46 7.43
C SER A 54 6.49 9.41 7.39
N HIS A 55 5.61 9.41 6.39
CA HIS A 55 4.55 8.42 6.28
C HIS A 55 5.03 7.09 5.69
N ARG A 56 6.13 7.10 4.92
CA ARG A 56 6.70 5.91 4.26
C ARG A 56 7.03 4.77 5.21
N ALA A 57 7.53 5.07 6.40
CA ALA A 57 7.84 4.05 7.40
C ALA A 57 6.58 3.29 7.84
N ARG A 58 5.46 3.99 8.01
CA ARG A 58 4.18 3.39 8.38
C ARG A 58 3.57 2.60 7.23
N GLU A 59 3.62 3.14 6.02
CA GLU A 59 3.12 2.47 4.82
C GLU A 59 3.91 1.18 4.57
N TRP A 60 5.23 1.23 4.77
CA TRP A 60 6.11 0.07 4.71
C TRP A 60 5.74 -1.00 5.74
N GLU A 61 5.54 -0.61 7.01
CA GLU A 61 5.13 -1.52 8.07
C GLU A 61 3.77 -2.19 7.77
N LEU A 62 2.79 -1.42 7.28
CA LEU A 62 1.46 -1.95 6.96
C LEU A 62 1.49 -3.00 5.84
N VAL A 63 2.26 -2.73 4.78
CA VAL A 63 2.40 -3.70 3.67
C VAL A 63 3.11 -4.96 4.13
N HIS A 64 4.13 -4.84 4.97
CA HIS A 64 4.80 -6.01 5.56
C HIS A 64 3.88 -6.82 6.47
N ALA A 65 3.16 -6.15 7.38
CA ALA A 65 2.18 -6.83 8.24
C ALA A 65 1.13 -7.59 7.41
N TYR A 66 0.66 -7.00 6.32
CA TYR A 66 -0.28 -7.66 5.42
C TYR A 66 0.31 -8.90 4.73
N LEU A 67 1.52 -8.82 4.20
CA LEU A 67 2.17 -9.95 3.53
C LEU A 67 2.51 -11.09 4.50
N ASP A 68 2.86 -10.77 5.75
CA ASP A 68 3.28 -11.77 6.74
C ASP A 68 2.11 -12.43 7.48
N GLY A 69 1.00 -11.69 7.70
CA GLY A 69 -0.11 -12.15 8.55
C GLY A 69 -1.50 -11.68 8.13
N GLY A 70 -1.63 -11.14 6.92
CA GLY A 70 -2.90 -10.69 6.36
C GLY A 70 -3.57 -9.56 7.15
N LEU A 71 -4.89 -9.44 7.00
CA LEU A 71 -5.68 -8.38 7.63
C LEU A 71 -5.65 -8.41 9.17
N ALA A 72 -5.43 -9.60 9.78
CA ALA A 72 -5.32 -9.72 11.23
C ALA A 72 -4.08 -8.98 11.77
N ALA A 73 -2.94 -9.13 11.10
CA ALA A 73 -1.70 -8.44 11.44
C ALA A 73 -1.79 -6.92 11.16
N VAL A 74 -2.46 -6.52 10.08
CA VAL A 74 -2.77 -5.10 9.80
C VAL A 74 -3.62 -4.49 10.92
N ALA A 75 -4.69 -5.18 11.36
CA ALA A 75 -5.55 -4.72 12.43
C ALA A 75 -4.81 -4.63 13.79
N TRP A 76 -3.87 -5.53 14.06
CA TRP A 76 -3.00 -5.45 15.22
C TRP A 76 -2.08 -4.22 15.16
N THR A 77 -1.42 -4.00 14.02
CA THR A 77 -0.54 -2.85 13.78
C THR A 77 -1.27 -1.53 13.96
N ALA A 78 -2.49 -1.41 13.40
CA ALA A 78 -3.32 -0.22 13.56
C ALA A 78 -3.82 0.01 15.00
N ARG A 79 -3.98 -1.06 15.80
CA ARG A 79 -4.27 -0.95 17.24
C ARG A 79 -3.06 -0.47 18.02
N ARG A 80 -1.86 -1.01 17.73
CA ARG A 80 -0.59 -0.60 18.35
C ARG A 80 -0.34 0.90 18.16
N ALA A 81 -0.41 1.38 16.92
CA ALA A 81 -0.20 2.80 16.61
C ALA A 81 -1.19 3.73 17.34
N ARG A 82 -2.45 3.31 17.50
CA ARG A 82 -3.45 4.06 18.29
C ARG A 82 -3.13 4.08 19.78
N SER A 83 -2.64 2.97 20.31
CA SER A 83 -2.21 2.87 21.71
C SER A 83 -1.02 3.78 21.99
N GLU A 84 -0.06 3.87 21.08
CA GLU A 84 1.11 4.76 21.20
C GLU A 84 0.74 6.24 21.15
N ASN A 85 -0.23 6.62 20.31
CA ASN A 85 -0.75 7.99 20.26
C ASN A 85 -1.56 8.37 21.51
N SER A 86 -2.09 7.38 22.23
CA SER A 86 -2.65 7.63 23.54
C SER A 86 -1.51 7.72 24.54
N HIS A 87 -1.30 8.87 25.19
CA HIS A 87 -0.31 9.08 26.25
C HIS A 87 -0.50 8.17 27.51
N ARG A 88 -1.21 7.05 27.39
CA ARG A 88 -1.59 6.10 28.45
C ARG A 88 -1.03 4.70 28.23
N GLY A 89 -0.37 4.41 27.10
CA GLY A 89 0.18 3.09 26.81
C GLY A 89 1.64 2.95 27.24
N PRO A 90 2.09 1.79 27.75
CA PRO A 90 3.51 1.48 27.73
C PRO A 90 3.98 1.49 26.27
N GLY A 91 5.14 2.10 25.99
CA GLY A 91 5.72 2.11 24.66
C GLY A 91 5.92 0.67 24.18
N LEU A 92 5.12 0.23 23.21
CA LEU A 92 5.24 -1.11 22.64
C LEU A 92 6.47 -1.12 21.72
N THR A 93 7.23 -2.21 21.77
CA THR A 93 8.42 -2.36 20.92
C THR A 93 7.99 -2.38 19.45
N THR A 94 8.45 -1.41 18.68
CA THR A 94 8.28 -1.40 17.23
C THR A 94 9.07 -2.57 16.63
N PRO A 95 8.46 -3.42 15.79
CA PRO A 95 9.20 -4.47 15.09
C PRO A 95 10.32 -3.85 14.26
N ALA A 96 11.49 -4.51 14.23
CA ALA A 96 12.55 -4.10 13.32
C ALA A 96 12.08 -4.29 11.87
N MET A 97 12.08 -3.22 11.09
CA MET A 97 11.63 -3.24 9.70
C MET A 97 12.75 -3.62 8.72
N PRO A 98 12.44 -4.38 7.65
CA PRO A 98 13.41 -4.66 6.61
C PRO A 98 13.98 -3.38 6.01
N ALA A 99 15.26 -3.43 5.63
CA ALA A 99 15.94 -2.32 5.00
C ALA A 99 15.23 -1.90 3.70
N VAL A 100 15.11 -0.59 3.51
CA VAL A 100 14.48 0.05 2.36
C VAL A 100 15.55 0.72 1.49
N ARG A 101 15.40 0.69 0.17
CA ARG A 101 16.26 1.44 -0.75
C ARG A 101 16.26 2.94 -0.41
N ALA A 102 17.42 3.58 -0.54
CA ALA A 102 17.55 5.02 -0.33
C ALA A 102 16.86 5.85 -1.42
N VAL A 103 16.92 5.39 -2.66
CA VAL A 103 16.26 6.03 -3.82
C VAL A 103 14.96 5.27 -4.13
N PRO A 104 13.81 5.97 -4.20
CA PRO A 104 12.55 5.35 -4.58
C PRO A 104 12.62 4.69 -5.96
N PRO A 105 12.13 3.44 -6.12
CA PRO A 105 11.97 2.82 -7.42
C PRO A 105 10.90 3.56 -8.24
N THR A 106 11.10 3.60 -9.56
CA THR A 106 10.16 4.23 -10.51
C THR A 106 9.45 3.24 -11.43
N VAL A 107 9.76 1.95 -11.29
CA VAL A 107 9.19 0.86 -12.09
C VAL A 107 8.78 -0.26 -11.16
N PHE A 108 7.51 -0.66 -11.27
CA PHE A 108 6.93 -1.76 -10.51
C PHE A 108 6.31 -2.77 -11.46
N ALA A 109 6.34 -4.05 -11.09
CA ALA A 109 5.75 -5.12 -11.90
C ALA A 109 4.22 -5.16 -11.81
N VAL A 110 3.65 -4.55 -10.77
CA VAL A 110 2.20 -4.43 -10.54
C VAL A 110 1.99 -3.02 -10.03
N THR A 111 1.12 -2.29 -10.71
CA THR A 111 0.68 -0.93 -10.37
C THR A 111 -0.82 -0.92 -10.11
N ILE A 112 -1.38 0.26 -9.83
CA ILE A 112 -2.82 0.42 -9.67
C ILE A 112 -3.62 0.04 -10.94
N GLU A 113 -3.01 0.12 -12.14
CA GLU A 113 -3.64 -0.28 -13.40
C GLU A 113 -3.93 -1.78 -13.42
N GLU A 114 -2.97 -2.62 -13.05
CA GLU A 114 -3.16 -4.06 -12.97
C GLU A 114 -4.21 -4.46 -11.92
N VAL A 115 -4.35 -3.69 -10.83
CA VAL A 115 -5.37 -3.92 -9.80
C VAL A 115 -6.76 -3.53 -10.29
N ALA A 116 -6.86 -2.44 -11.04
CA ALA A 116 -8.09 -1.91 -11.60
C ALA A 116 -8.64 -2.76 -12.76
N VAL A 117 -7.79 -3.55 -13.42
CA VAL A 117 -8.08 -4.41 -14.60
C VAL A 117 -8.53 -3.59 -15.82
N ASP A 118 -9.75 -3.08 -15.79
CA ASP A 118 -10.39 -2.26 -16.82
C ASP A 118 -10.83 -0.89 -16.27
N GLY A 119 -10.28 -0.49 -15.12
CA GLY A 119 -10.60 0.75 -14.42
C GLY A 119 -11.68 0.59 -13.35
N THR A 120 -12.20 -0.62 -13.10
CA THR A 120 -13.37 -0.83 -12.25
C THR A 120 -13.09 -1.48 -10.90
N PHE A 121 -11.88 -2.02 -10.69
CA PHE A 121 -11.53 -2.76 -9.47
C PHE A 121 -12.53 -3.89 -9.15
N PRO A 122 -12.71 -4.87 -10.04
CA PRO A 122 -13.76 -5.87 -9.89
C PRO A 122 -13.63 -6.64 -8.57
N ALA A 123 -14.73 -6.89 -7.86
CA ALA A 123 -14.69 -7.57 -6.56
C ALA A 123 -14.01 -8.95 -6.63
N GLY A 124 -14.30 -9.70 -7.70
CA GLY A 124 -13.67 -10.99 -7.96
C GLY A 124 -12.14 -10.87 -8.09
N GLY A 125 -11.41 -11.56 -7.21
CA GLY A 125 -9.94 -11.56 -7.20
C GLY A 125 -9.29 -10.23 -6.77
N PHE A 126 -10.05 -9.28 -6.22
CA PHE A 126 -9.50 -8.00 -5.77
C PHE A 126 -8.40 -8.20 -4.70
N ALA A 127 -8.66 -9.06 -3.72
CA ALA A 127 -7.70 -9.39 -2.67
C ALA A 127 -6.40 -10.00 -3.22
N ASP A 128 -6.50 -10.87 -4.24
CA ASP A 128 -5.32 -11.48 -4.88
C ASP A 128 -4.51 -10.43 -5.63
N ARG A 129 -5.17 -9.49 -6.31
CA ARG A 129 -4.50 -8.37 -6.99
C ARG A 129 -3.84 -7.41 -6.01
N VAL A 130 -4.49 -7.09 -4.89
CA VAL A 130 -3.86 -6.29 -3.81
C VAL A 130 -2.66 -7.03 -3.21
N THR A 131 -2.73 -8.35 -3.05
CA THR A 131 -1.59 -9.17 -2.60
C THR A 131 -0.43 -9.10 -3.60
N ALA A 132 -0.71 -9.25 -4.90
CA ALA A 132 0.28 -9.12 -5.95
C ALA A 132 0.90 -7.70 -5.98
N TRP A 133 0.08 -6.67 -5.77
CA TRP A 133 0.51 -5.27 -5.71
C TRP A 133 1.43 -5.00 -4.51
N ALA A 134 1.05 -5.48 -3.32
CA ALA A 134 1.86 -5.41 -2.11
C ALA A 134 3.22 -6.10 -2.29
N ALA A 135 3.22 -7.33 -2.82
CA ALA A 135 4.44 -8.09 -3.06
C ALA A 135 5.36 -7.42 -4.08
N ALA A 136 4.81 -6.89 -5.19
CA ALA A 136 5.57 -6.16 -6.19
C ALA A 136 6.18 -4.87 -5.63
N THR A 137 5.42 -4.15 -4.79
CA THR A 137 5.88 -2.94 -4.11
C THR A 137 7.06 -3.25 -3.20
N VAL A 138 6.93 -4.24 -2.30
CA VAL A 138 8.03 -4.65 -1.41
C VAL A 138 9.25 -5.11 -2.20
N ARG A 139 9.07 -5.91 -3.25
CA ARG A 139 10.18 -6.38 -4.09
C ARG A 139 10.95 -5.22 -4.72
N ALA A 140 10.28 -4.20 -5.23
CA ALA A 140 10.93 -3.06 -5.86
C ALA A 140 11.71 -2.19 -4.87
N TRP A 141 11.24 -2.11 -3.62
CA TRP A 141 11.84 -1.32 -2.54
C TRP A 141 12.97 -2.03 -1.79
N ARG A 142 13.14 -3.35 -1.97
CA ARG A 142 14.27 -4.09 -1.40
C ARG A 142 15.58 -3.70 -2.07
N PRO A 143 16.68 -3.49 -1.31
CA PRO A 143 18.00 -3.29 -1.88
C PRO A 143 18.39 -4.45 -2.80
N ALA A 144 19.22 -4.17 -3.81
CA ALA A 144 19.94 -5.25 -4.49
C ALA A 144 20.85 -5.94 -3.45
N ALA A 145 20.87 -7.28 -3.49
CA ALA A 145 21.74 -8.09 -2.63
C ALA A 145 23.21 -7.91 -3.01
#